data_AF-A0A7K2JLI6-F1
#
_entry.id   AF-A0A7K2JLI6-F1
#
_cell.length_a   1.000
_cell.length_b   1.000
_cell.length_c   1.000
_cell.angle_alpha   90.00
_cell.angle_beta   90.00
_cell.angle_gamma   90.00
#
_symmetry.space_group_name_H-M   'P 1'
#
loop_
_entity.id
_entity.type
_entity.pdbx_description
1 polymer ?
#
loop_
_entity_poly.entity_id
_entity_poly.type
_entity_poly.pdbx_seq_one_letter_code
_entity_poly.pdbx_strand_id
1 'polypeptide(L)' 'MKLRDAVQRIALQAVEQHAASWFLASVTAVNEDGTVDISTARGPVPGVRRLKSYSAPAVNDVVKVSRNSDGNWVVDGALA' A
#
# COMPACT_ATOMS: atom_id res chain seq x y z
N MET A 1 -24.17 -14.16 15.59
CA MET A 1 -23.65 -12.93 14.95
C MET A 1 -24.86 -12.08 14.55
N LYS A 2 -25.00 -10.82 15.00
CA LYS A 2 -26.19 -10.01 14.68
C LYS A 2 -26.07 -9.44 13.27
N LEU A 3 -27.17 -9.44 12.51
CA LEU A 3 -27.23 -8.97 11.11
C LEU A 3 -26.65 -7.56 10.93
N ARG A 4 -26.83 -6.67 11.92
CA ARG A 4 -26.27 -5.31 11.93
C ARG A 4 -24.74 -5.30 11.84
N ASP A 5 -24.05 -6.18 12.58
CA ASP A 5 -22.59 -6.25 12.60
C ASP A 5 -22.02 -6.82 11.29
N ALA A 6 -22.80 -7.64 10.59
CA ALA A 6 -22.47 -8.16 9.27
C ALA A 6 -22.60 -7.05 8.21
N VAL A 7 -23.72 -6.32 8.21
CA VAL A 7 -23.95 -5.20 7.28
C VAL A 7 -22.91 -4.10 7.47
N GLN A 8 -22.57 -3.74 8.71
CA GLN A 8 -21.56 -2.72 8.98
C GLN A 8 -20.17 -3.14 8.51
N ARG A 9 -19.79 -4.41 8.69
CA ARG A 9 -18.51 -4.93 8.15
C ARG A 9 -18.47 -4.91 6.63
N ILE A 10 -19.54 -5.34 5.98
CA ILE A 10 -19.63 -5.34 4.51
C ILE A 10 -19.54 -3.91 3.97
N ALA A 11 -20.22 -2.95 4.61
CA ALA A 11 -20.17 -1.55 4.21
C ALA A 11 -18.75 -0.96 4.32
N LEU A 12 -18.04 -1.23 5.42
CA LEU A 12 -16.66 -0.79 5.61
C LEU A 12 -15.73 -1.42 4.56
N GLN A 13 -15.87 -2.72 4.30
CA GLN A 13 -15.09 -3.41 3.27
C GLN A 13 -15.36 -2.86 1.87
N ALA A 14 -16.62 -2.56 1.52
CA ALA A 14 -16.98 -2.02 0.22
C ALA A 14 -16.38 -0.62 -0.01
N VAL A 15 -16.44 0.28 0.99
CA VAL A 15 -15.83 1.61 0.89
C VAL A 15 -14.30 1.51 0.71
N GLU A 16 -13.65 0.63 1.46
CA GLU A 16 -12.21 0.40 1.37
C GLU A 16 -11.76 -0.31 0.08
N GLN A 17 -12.64 -1.09 -0.55
CA GLN A 17 -12.38 -1.77 -1.82
C GLN A 17 -12.61 -0.85 -3.03
N HIS A 18 -13.50 0.14 -2.94
CA HIS A 18 -13.89 0.96 -4.08
C HIS A 18 -13.19 2.32 -4.19
N ALA A 19 -12.55 2.82 -3.13
CA ALA A 19 -11.82 4.08 -3.19
C ALA A 19 -10.33 3.85 -3.52
N ALA A 20 -9.86 4.46 -4.61
CA ALA A 20 -8.42 4.71 -4.76
C ALA A 20 -7.94 5.44 -3.50
N SER A 21 -7.01 4.82 -2.80
CA SER A 21 -6.59 5.24 -1.45
C SER A 21 -5.09 5.41 -1.41
N TRP A 22 -4.61 6.26 -0.51
CA TRP A 22 -3.20 6.38 -0.22
C TRP A 22 -2.92 5.97 1.22
N PHE A 23 -1.72 5.43 1.46
CA PHE A 23 -1.25 4.97 2.76
C PHE A 23 0.19 5.39 2.99
N LEU A 24 0.61 5.36 4.25
CA LEU A 24 2.02 5.33 4.61
C LEU A 24 2.51 3.88 4.69
N ALA A 25 3.75 3.66 4.28
CA ALA A 25 4.42 2.38 4.38
C ALA A 25 5.91 2.58 4.67
N SER A 26 6.58 1.53 5.15
CA SER A 26 8.03 1.49 5.23
C SER A 26 8.60 0.50 4.21
N VAL A 27 9.70 0.86 3.55
CA VAL A 27 10.43 -0.08 2.68
C VAL A 27 11.17 -1.09 3.55
N THR A 28 10.95 -2.38 3.29
CA THR A 28 11.57 -3.49 4.02
C THR A 28 12.65 -4.20 3.21
N ALA A 29 12.58 -4.14 1.87
CA ALA A 29 13.60 -4.66 0.98
C ALA A 29 13.63 -3.88 -0.35
N VAL A 30 14.80 -3.83 -0.97
CA VAL A 30 15.00 -3.31 -2.33
C VAL A 30 15.44 -4.48 -3.20
N ASN A 31 14.64 -4.80 -4.22
CA ASN A 31 14.82 -5.97 -5.06
C ASN A 31 15.71 -5.65 -6.28
N GLU A 32 16.41 -6.65 -6.80
CA GLU A 32 17.33 -6.50 -7.96
C GLU A 32 16.61 -6.01 -9.23
N ASP A 33 15.31 -6.29 -9.37
CA ASP A 33 14.47 -5.85 -10.48
C ASP A 33 13.99 -4.39 -10.35
N GLY A 34 14.38 -3.71 -9.28
CA GLY A 34 14.04 -2.33 -8.98
C GLY A 34 12.70 -2.12 -8.28
N THR A 35 11.96 -3.18 -7.94
CA THR A 35 10.80 -3.13 -7.05
C THR A 35 11.22 -3.05 -5.57
N VAL A 36 10.25 -2.78 -4.69
CA VAL A 36 10.48 -2.77 -3.24
C VAL A 36 9.42 -3.58 -2.52
N ASP A 37 9.81 -4.21 -1.43
CA ASP A 37 8.86 -4.76 -0.47
C ASP A 37 8.51 -3.68 0.55
N ILE A 38 7.24 -3.59 0.91
CA ILE A 38 6.75 -2.58 1.85
C ILE A 38 5.93 -3.20 2.99
N SER A 39 6.01 -2.58 4.16
CA SER A 39 5.11 -2.85 5.28
C SER A 39 4.09 -1.72 5.39
N THR A 40 2.81 -2.05 5.28
CA THR A 40 1.68 -1.11 5.40
C THR A 40 0.86 -1.40 6.64
N ALA A 41 -0.02 -0.48 7.04
CA ALA A 41 -1.02 -0.75 8.09
C ALA A 41 -1.98 -1.91 7.76
N ARG A 42 -2.02 -2.36 6.49
CA ARG A 42 -2.82 -3.49 6.01
C ARG A 42 -2.05 -4.80 5.95
N GLY A 43 -0.74 -4.77 6.24
CA GLY A 43 0.16 -5.91 6.13
C GLY A 43 1.27 -5.69 5.08
N PRO A 44 2.18 -6.68 4.94
CA PRO A 44 3.28 -6.64 4.00
C PRO A 44 2.80 -6.78 2.56
N VAL A 45 3.46 -6.08 1.64
CA VAL A 45 3.21 -6.17 0.19
C VAL A 45 4.56 -6.32 -0.52
N PRO A 46 4.83 -7.46 -1.16
CA PRO A 46 6.09 -7.70 -1.87
C PRO A 46 6.07 -7.13 -3.29
N GLY A 47 7.25 -6.82 -3.83
CA GLY A 47 7.45 -6.54 -5.25
C GLY A 47 6.71 -5.31 -5.79
N VAL A 48 6.52 -4.28 -4.96
CA VAL A 48 5.77 -3.08 -5.33
C VAL A 48 6.61 -2.21 -6.26
N ARG A 49 6.00 -1.81 -7.39
CA ARG A 49 6.63 -0.87 -8.33
C ARG A 49 6.65 0.54 -7.75
N ARG A 50 7.65 1.31 -8.16
CA ARG A 50 7.83 2.71 -7.76
C ARG A 50 7.74 3.67 -8.94
N LEU A 51 7.33 4.90 -8.68
CA LEU A 51 7.45 5.97 -9.66
C LEU A 51 8.92 6.23 -9.98
N LYS A 52 9.22 6.56 -11.25
CA LYS A 52 10.59 6.84 -11.70
C LYS A 52 11.27 7.97 -10.93
N SER A 53 10.49 8.92 -10.41
CA SER A 53 10.96 10.04 -9.59
C SER A 53 11.56 9.58 -8.26
N TYR A 54 11.12 8.45 -7.71
CA TYR A 54 11.68 7.87 -6.50
C TYR A 54 12.82 6.92 -6.88
N SER A 55 13.96 7.47 -7.29
CA SER A 55 15.01 6.74 -8.02
C SER A 55 15.95 5.89 -7.15
N ALA A 56 16.10 6.23 -5.87
CA ALA A 56 17.06 5.58 -4.95
C ALA A 56 16.35 5.10 -3.67
N PRO A 57 15.54 4.03 -3.75
CA PRO A 57 14.89 3.48 -2.57
C PRO A 57 15.91 2.87 -1.61
N ALA A 58 15.68 3.03 -0.30
CA ALA A 58 16.45 2.42 0.76
C ALA A 58 15.53 1.70 1.77
N VAL A 59 16.06 0.68 2.43
CA VAL A 59 15.37 0.04 3.56
C VAL A 59 15.19 1.08 4.67
N ASN A 60 14.01 1.05 5.30
CA ASN A 60 13.51 2.00 6.30
C ASN A 60 13.00 3.34 5.75
N ASP A 61 13.03 3.58 4.43
CA ASP A 61 12.36 4.75 3.88
C ASP A 61 10.86 4.71 4.22
N VAL A 62 10.37 5.81 4.78
CA VAL A 62 8.93 6.02 4.96
C VAL A 62 8.39 6.59 3.66
N VAL A 63 7.47 5.86 3.04
CA VAL A 63 6.98 6.19 1.70
C VAL A 63 5.47 6.41 1.71
N LYS A 64 5.02 7.29 0.83
CA LYS A 64 3.61 7.36 0.43
C LYS A 64 3.38 6.31 -0.66
N VAL A 65 2.32 5.54 -0.51
CA VAL A 65 1.89 4.53 -1.49
C VAL A 65 0.44 4.76 -1.88
N SER A 66 0.13 4.52 -3.14
CA SER A 66 -1.23 4.55 -3.69
C SER A 66 -1.70 3.14 -4.00
N ARG A 67 -2.96 2.84 -3.69
CA ARG A 67 -3.62 1.56 -3.95
C ARG A 67 -4.88 1.78 -4.77
N ASN A 68 -5.05 1.05 -5.87
CA ASN A 68 -6.27 1.09 -6.66
C ASN A 68 -7.33 0.09 -6.14
N SER A 69 -8.53 0.11 -6.72
CA SER A 69 -9.64 -0.79 -6.33
C SER A 69 -9.35 -2.27 -6.58
N ASP A 70 -8.49 -2.58 -7.54
CA ASP A 70 -8.05 -3.95 -7.84
C ASP A 70 -7.03 -4.48 -6.82
N GLY A 71 -6.60 -3.62 -5.89
CA GLY A 71 -5.60 -3.94 -4.89
C GLY A 71 -4.16 -3.83 -5.36
N ASN A 72 -3.91 -3.25 -6.54
CA ASN A 72 -2.57 -2.95 -7.03
C ASN A 72 -1.98 -1.77 -6.27
N TRP A 73 -0.68 -1.85 -5.99
CA TRP A 73 0.06 -0.84 -5.24
C TRP A 73 1.12 -0.18 -6.11
N VAL A 74 1.39 1.10 -5.85
CA VAL A 74 2.54 1.83 -6.39
C VAL A 74 3.13 2.72 -5.30
N VAL A 75 4.47 2.79 -5.26
CA VAL A 75 5.18 3.72 -4.39
C VAL A 75 5.30 5.07 -5.10
N ASP A 76 4.70 6.10 -4.51
CA ASP A 76 4.72 7.46 -5.04
C ASP A 76 6.07 8.13 -4.78
N GLY A 77 6.63 7.93 -3.58
CA GLY A 77 7.94 8.40 -3.17
C GLY A 77 8.17 8.40 -1.67
N ALA A 78 9.40 8.66 -1.26
CA ALA A 78 9.77 8.84 0.15
C ALA A 78 9.29 10.18 0.70
N LEU A 79 8.91 10.17 1.98
CA LEU A 79 8.72 11.36 2.80
C LEU A 79 10.09 11.69 3.41
N ALA A 80 10.48 12.96 3.30
CA ALA A 80 11.83 13.47 3.57
C ALA A 80 12.51 12.94 4.85
#